data_AF-A0A1M6CU37-F1
#
_entry.id   AF-A0A1M6CU37-F1
#
_cell.length_a   1.000
_cell.length_b   1.000
_cell.length_c   1.000
_cell.angle_alpha   90.00
_cell.angle_beta   90.00
_cell.angle_gamma   90.00
#
_symmetry.space_group_name_H-M   'P 1'
#
loop_
_entity.id
_entity.type
_entity.pdbx_description
1 polymer ?
#
loop_
_entity_poly.entity_id
_entity_poly.type
_entity_poly.pdbx_seq_one_letter_code
_entity_poly.pdbx_strand_id
1 'polypeptide(L)'
;MKNEVKAAEIAMELGLYLKVVTSIKSFENFNSFFNIYTDCDEPCRRVVILTKDNLIEEVYDENPSEPISKDKLIDGNLWLDEYPLTKNPNAIEKENISVDRELVISLFT
;
A
#
# COMPACT_ATOMS: atom_id res chain seq x y z
N MET A 1 17.61 19.28 3.64
CA MET A 1 16.69 19.19 4.79
C MET A 1 15.47 18.48 4.27
N LYS A 2 15.01 17.38 4.90
CA LYS A 2 13.75 16.76 4.49
C LYS A 2 12.62 17.74 4.80
N ASN A 3 11.87 18.16 3.79
CA ASN A 3 10.71 19.03 3.98
C ASN A 3 9.50 18.13 4.30
N GLU A 4 9.43 17.67 5.55
CA GLU A 4 8.37 16.78 5.98
C GLU A 4 7.04 17.53 6.08
N VAL A 5 6.02 16.99 5.44
CA VAL A 5 4.64 17.46 5.46
C VAL A 5 3.70 16.31 5.77
N LYS A 6 2.47 16.59 6.22
CA LYS A 6 1.51 15.51 6.40
C LYS A 6 1.11 14.93 5.05
N ALA A 7 1.04 13.60 4.95
CA ALA A 7 0.61 12.89 3.75
C ALA A 7 -0.77 13.38 3.26
N ALA A 8 -1.69 13.66 4.19
CA ALA A 8 -3.02 14.17 3.88
C ALA A 8 -3.01 15.59 3.28
N GLU A 9 -2.08 16.45 3.70
CA GLU A 9 -1.97 17.83 3.19
C GLU A 9 -1.49 17.82 1.73
N ILE A 10 -0.40 17.11 1.45
CA ILE A 10 0.12 17.01 0.08
C ILE A 10 -0.81 16.23 -0.85
N ALA A 11 -1.55 15.23 -0.33
CA ALA A 11 -2.55 14.53 -1.11
C ALA A 11 -3.61 15.52 -1.63
N MET A 12 -4.10 16.41 -0.77
CA MET A 12 -5.08 17.42 -1.16
C MET A 12 -4.51 18.41 -2.18
N GLU A 13 -3.27 18.88 -1.98
CA GLU A 13 -2.60 19.81 -2.90
C GLU A 13 -2.43 19.24 -4.31
N LEU A 14 -2.07 17.95 -4.42
CA LEU A 14 -1.78 17.27 -5.68
C LEU A 14 -2.99 16.52 -6.27
N GLY A 15 -4.16 16.56 -5.61
CA GLY A 15 -5.35 15.81 -6.04
C GLY A 15 -5.19 14.29 -5.94
N LEU A 16 -4.40 13.81 -4.98
CA LEU A 16 -4.20 12.40 -4.66
C LEU A 16 -5.12 11.95 -3.51
N TYR A 17 -5.21 10.64 -3.33
CA TYR A 17 -5.99 10.01 -2.27
C TYR A 17 -5.07 9.28 -1.29
N LEU A 18 -5.31 9.46 0.00
CA LEU A 18 -4.66 8.74 1.08
C LEU A 18 -5.57 7.59 1.56
N LYS A 19 -5.23 6.36 1.16
CA LYS A 19 -6.08 5.17 1.37
C LYS A 19 -5.38 4.11 2.21
N VAL A 20 -6.20 3.37 2.96
CA VAL A 20 -5.82 2.10 3.56
C VAL A 20 -6.35 1.02 2.62
N VAL A 21 -5.47 0.19 2.09
CA VAL A 21 -5.80 -0.90 1.15
C VAL A 21 -5.32 -2.24 1.71
N THR A 22 -5.81 -3.33 1.13
CA THR A 22 -5.33 -4.68 1.43
C THR A 22 -4.28 -5.07 0.39
N SER A 23 -3.12 -5.52 0.83
CA SER A 23 -2.18 -6.16 -0.08
C SER A 23 -2.60 -7.60 -0.35
N ILE A 24 -2.43 -8.04 -1.59
CA ILE A 24 -2.68 -9.41 -2.03
C ILE A 24 -1.44 -9.99 -2.70
N LYS A 25 -1.29 -11.31 -2.65
CA LYS A 25 -0.27 -12.03 -3.40
C LYS A 25 -0.87 -13.33 -3.92
N SER A 26 -0.50 -13.71 -5.15
CA SER A 26 -0.82 -15.01 -5.70
C SER A 26 0.10 -16.07 -5.09
N PHE A 27 -0.49 -17.13 -4.56
CA PHE A 27 0.23 -18.30 -4.10
C PHE A 27 -0.14 -19.51 -4.97
N GLU A 28 0.89 -20.19 -5.47
CA GLU A 28 0.72 -21.48 -6.14
C GLU A 28 0.40 -22.54 -5.08
N ASN A 29 -0.80 -23.12 -5.17
CA ASN A 29 -1.20 -24.26 -4.37
C ASN A 29 -1.17 -25.51 -5.25
N PHE A 30 -0.25 -26.43 -4.94
CA PHE A 30 -0.19 -27.74 -5.57
C PHE A 30 -0.74 -28.81 -4.63
N ASN A 31 -1.85 -29.43 -5.02
CA ASN A 31 -2.34 -30.62 -4.35
C ASN A 31 -1.82 -31.87 -5.07
N SER A 32 -0.78 -32.48 -4.49
CA SER A 32 -0.11 -33.67 -5.06
C SER A 32 -0.98 -34.92 -5.08
N PHE A 33 -1.98 -35.03 -4.21
CA PHE A 33 -2.86 -36.20 -4.13
C PHE A 33 -3.87 -36.26 -5.28
N PHE A 34 -4.36 -35.10 -5.71
CA PHE A 34 -5.29 -34.97 -6.84
C PHE A 34 -4.63 -34.50 -8.13
N ASN A 35 -3.33 -34.18 -8.09
CA ASN A 35 -2.56 -33.58 -9.19
C ASN A 35 -3.22 -32.31 -9.75
N ILE A 36 -3.69 -31.45 -8.84
CA ILE A 36 -4.36 -30.18 -9.18
C ILE A 36 -3.42 -29.02 -8.83
N TYR A 37 -3.22 -28.13 -9.80
CA TYR A 37 -2.61 -26.82 -9.60
C TYR A 37 -3.71 -25.75 -9.53
N THR A 38 -3.66 -24.91 -8.50
CA THR A 38 -4.54 -23.75 -8.36
C THR A 38 -3.72 -22.55 -7.92
N ASP A 39 -3.95 -21.41 -8.58
CA ASP A 39 -3.44 -20.12 -8.15
C ASP A 39 -4.56 -19.40 -7.41
N CYS A 40 -4.28 -18.94 -6.20
CA CYS A 40 -5.22 -18.17 -5.40
C CYS A 40 -4.54 -16.90 -4.89
N ASP A 41 -5.19 -15.76 -5.09
CA ASP A 41 -4.80 -14.51 -4.46
C ASP A 41 -5.23 -14.52 -2.99
N GLU A 42 -4.27 -14.32 -2.08
CA GLU A 42 -4.53 -14.26 -0.65
C GLU A 42 -4.17 -12.87 -0.06
N PRO A 43 -4.98 -12.35 0.87
CA PRO A 43 -4.68 -11.10 1.55
C PRO A 43 -3.47 -11.27 2.49
N CYS A 44 -2.56 -10.30 2.49
CA CYS A 44 -1.30 -10.38 3.22
C CYS A 44 -1.23 -9.39 4.41
N ARG A 45 -1.44 -8.09 4.16
CA ARG A 45 -1.37 -7.00 5.15
C ARG A 45 -2.20 -5.79 4.72
N ARG A 46 -2.47 -4.88 5.65
CA ARG A 46 -3.04 -3.56 5.34
C ARG A 46 -1.91 -2.58 5.05
N VAL A 47 -2.08 -1.75 4.03
CA VAL A 47 -1.07 -0.77 3.61
C VAL A 47 -1.71 0.59 3.50
N VAL A 48 -1.01 1.63 3.96
CA VAL A 48 -1.38 3.02 3.70
C VAL A 48 -0.64 3.48 2.46
N ILE A 49 -1.40 3.97 1.47
CA ILE A 49 -0.87 4.41 0.20
C ILE A 49 -1.33 5.83 -0.15
N LEU A 50 -0.49 6.53 -0.91
CA LEU A 50 -0.88 7.68 -1.73
C LEU A 50 -1.06 7.23 -3.19
N THR A 51 -2.18 7.62 -3.79
CA THR A 51 -2.56 7.15 -5.12
C THR A 51 -3.39 8.18 -5.88
N LYS A 52 -3.42 8.09 -7.22
CA LYS A 52 -4.36 8.83 -8.06
C LYS A 52 -5.74 8.17 -8.14
N ASP A 53 -5.86 6.90 -7.74
CA ASP A 53 -7.10 6.13 -7.84
C ASP A 53 -7.86 6.12 -6.51
N ASN A 54 -9.04 6.75 -6.48
CA ASN A 54 -9.90 6.74 -5.29
C ASN A 54 -10.62 5.39 -5.08
N LEU A 55 -10.69 4.53 -6.10
CA LEU A 55 -11.45 3.29 -6.04
C LEU A 55 -10.60 2.09 -5.67
N ILE A 56 -9.27 2.23 -5.63
CA ILE A 56 -8.37 1.12 -5.29
C ILE A 56 -8.65 0.57 -3.89
N GLU A 57 -8.86 -0.74 -3.80
CA GLU A 57 -9.07 -1.45 -2.52
C GLU A 57 -7.95 -2.44 -2.23
N GLU A 58 -7.29 -2.92 -3.27
CA GLU A 58 -6.24 -3.93 -3.22
C GLU A 58 -5.00 -3.53 -4.01
N VAL A 59 -3.83 -3.96 -3.53
CA VAL A 59 -2.53 -3.77 -4.18
C VAL A 59 -1.77 -5.08 -4.21
N TYR A 60 -1.01 -5.34 -5.26
CA TYR A 60 -0.18 -6.53 -5.32
C TYR A 60 1.08 -6.36 -4.46
N ASP A 61 1.46 -7.40 -3.73
CA ASP A 61 2.64 -7.42 -2.86
C ASP A 61 3.57 -8.55 -3.27
N GLU A 62 4.70 -8.18 -3.88
CA GLU A 62 5.70 -9.13 -4.34
C GLU A 62 6.35 -9.90 -3.18
N ASN A 63 6.50 -9.26 -2.01
CA ASN A 63 7.22 -9.85 -0.87
C ASN A 63 6.55 -9.50 0.48
N PRO A 64 5.42 -10.16 0.81
CA PRO A 64 4.67 -9.94 2.05
C PRO A 64 5.45 -10.35 3.32
N SER A 65 6.54 -11.10 3.17
CA SER A 65 7.36 -11.58 4.28
C SER A 65 8.38 -10.57 4.78
N GLU A 66 8.64 -9.51 4.01
CA GLU A 66 9.57 -8.43 4.37
C GLU A 66 8.81 -7.15 4.68
N PRO A 67 9.28 -6.30 5.62
CA PRO A 67 8.68 -5.00 5.87
C PRO A 67 8.57 -4.17 4.60
N ILE A 68 7.53 -3.35 4.50
CA ILE A 68 7.37 -2.52 3.31
C ILE A 68 8.56 -1.56 3.16
N SER A 69 8.98 -1.35 1.91
CA SER A 69 9.91 -0.28 1.59
C SER A 69 9.13 1.03 1.60
N LYS A 70 9.12 1.71 2.76
CA LYS A 70 8.49 3.02 2.92
C LYS A 70 9.05 3.99 1.87
N ASP A 71 8.18 4.85 1.36
CA ASP A 71 8.50 5.88 0.37
C ASP A 71 8.84 5.34 -1.04
N LYS A 72 8.50 4.07 -1.34
CA LYS A 72 8.65 3.49 -2.67
C LYS A 72 7.35 3.57 -3.48
N LEU A 73 7.48 3.92 -4.75
CA LEU A 73 6.40 3.85 -5.73
C LEU A 73 6.31 2.41 -6.28
N ILE A 74 5.16 1.78 -6.09
CA ILE A 74 4.84 0.42 -6.56
C ILE A 74 3.50 0.50 -7.29
N ASP A 75 3.49 0.13 -8.57
CA ASP A 75 2.30 0.19 -9.44
C ASP A 75 1.58 1.53 -9.42
N GLY A 76 2.34 2.63 -9.39
CA GLY A 76 1.80 4.00 -9.34
C GLY A 76 1.26 4.43 -7.98
N ASN A 77 1.42 3.61 -6.94
CA ASN A 77 1.02 3.90 -5.56
C ASN A 77 2.26 4.09 -4.70
N LEU A 78 2.31 5.15 -3.90
CA LEU A 78 3.39 5.38 -2.96
C LEU A 78 3.03 4.76 -1.61
N TRP A 79 3.83 3.78 -1.16
CA TRP A 79 3.57 3.04 0.07
C TRP A 79 4.20 3.75 1.26
N LEU A 80 3.40 4.00 2.30
CA LEU A 80 3.78 4.85 3.44
C LEU A 80 3.93 4.07 4.75
N ASP A 81 2.98 3.19 5.03
CA ASP A 81 2.96 2.43 6.28
C ASP A 81 2.24 1.09 6.12
N GLU A 82 2.51 0.16 7.02
CA GLU A 82 1.91 -1.18 7.00
C GLU A 82 1.33 -1.57 8.36
N TYR A 83 0.29 -2.40 8.31
CA TYR A 83 -0.41 -2.91 9.48
C TYR A 83 -0.85 -4.36 9.27
N PRO A 84 -0.96 -5.16 10.33
CA PRO A 84 -1.48 -6.53 10.23
C PRO A 84 -2.95 -6.51 9.78
N LEU A 85 -3.39 -7.57 9.08
CA LEU A 85 -4.79 -7.73 8.62
C LEU A 85 -5.82 -7.68 9.75
N THR A 86 -5.41 -8.06 10.96
CA THR A 86 -6.24 -8.03 12.16
C THR A 86 -6.52 -6.62 12.66
N LYS A 87 -5.78 -5.60 12.20
CA LYS A 87 -6.05 -4.21 12.56
C LYS A 87 -7.25 -3.70 11.77
N ASN A 88 -8.24 -3.17 12.47
CA ASN A 88 -9.40 -2.53 11.86
C ASN A 88 -8.94 -1.33 10.99
N PRO A 89 -9.28 -1.28 9.69
CA PRO A 89 -8.84 -0.21 8.79
C PRO A 89 -9.33 1.17 9.24
N ASN A 90 -10.49 1.26 9.88
CA ASN A 90 -11.03 2.54 10.39
C ASN A 90 -10.33 3.04 11.65
N ALA A 91 -9.53 2.19 12.31
CA ALA A 91 -8.74 2.55 13.47
C ALA A 91 -7.29 2.94 13.10
N ILE A 92 -6.96 3.01 11.81
CA ILE A 92 -5.66 3.44 11.32
C ILE A 92 -5.68 4.96 11.15
N GLU A 93 -4.92 5.67 11.99
CA GLU A 93 -4.76 7.13 11.97
C GLU A 93 -3.79 7.57 10.85
N LYS A 94 -4.22 7.41 9.60
CA LYS A 94 -3.43 7.77 8.41
C LYS A 94 -3.13 9.27 8.32
N GLU A 95 -3.91 10.11 8.99
CA GLU A 95 -3.78 11.57 9.03
C GLU A 95 -2.50 12.05 9.77
N ASN A 96 -1.88 11.16 10.56
CA ASN A 96 -0.65 11.45 11.31
C ASN A 96 0.63 11.03 10.58
N ILE A 97 0.53 10.48 9.37
CA ILE A 97 1.68 10.04 8.58
C ILE A 97 2.35 11.26 7.92
N SER A 98 3.65 11.41 8.15
CA SER A 98 4.49 12.43 7.52
C SER A 98 5.29 11.83 6.35
N VAL A 99 5.48 12.63 5.30
CA VAL A 99 6.19 12.25 4.08
C VAL A 99 7.09 13.39 3.61
N ASP A 100 8.12 13.06 2.83
CA ASP A 100 8.96 14.07 2.19
C ASP A 100 8.22 14.73 1.03
N ARG A 101 7.98 16.05 1.13
CA ARG A 101 7.27 16.82 0.11
C ARG A 101 7.92 16.73 -1.27
N GLU A 102 9.24 16.84 -1.34
CA GLU A 102 9.97 16.90 -2.60
C GLU A 102 9.91 15.55 -3.31
N LEU A 103 9.99 14.46 -2.54
CA LEU A 103 9.81 13.11 -3.07
C LEU A 103 8.43 12.94 -3.69
N VAL A 104 7.36 13.26 -2.96
CA VAL A 104 5.99 13.08 -3.46
C VAL A 104 5.76 13.91 -4.73
N ILE A 105 6.21 15.16 -4.77
CA ILE A 105 6.10 16.00 -5.97
C ILE A 105 6.82 15.34 -7.14
N SER A 106 8.05 14.85 -6.95
CA SER A 106 8.84 14.21 -8.01
C SER A 106 8.25 12.90 -8.54
N LEU A 107 7.44 12.21 -7.74
CA LEU A 107 6.82 10.93 -8.11
C LEU A 107 5.48 11.10 -8.82
N PHE A 108 4.75 12.19 -8.56
CA PHE A 108 3.36 12.36 -9.04
C PHE A 108 3.17 13.51 -10.05
N THR A 109 4.19 14.35 -10.26
CA THR A 109 4.22 15.47 -11.23
C THR A 109 5.20 15.18 -12.35
#